data_AF-A0A1C6CMU9-F1
#
_entry.id   AF-A0A1C6CMU9-F1
#
_cell.length_a   1.000
_cell.length_b   1.000
_cell.length_c   1.000
_cell.angle_alpha   90.00
_cell.angle_beta   90.00
_cell.angle_gamma   90.00
#
_symmetry.space_group_name_H-M   'P 1'
#
loop_
_entity.id
_entity.type
_entity.pdbx_description
1 polymer ?
#
loop_
_entity_poly.entity_id
_entity_poly.type
_entity_poly.pdbx_seq_one_letter_code
_entity_poly.pdbx_strand_id
1 'polypeptide(L)'
;MGTMAQEELGVIEGFIEVELADRRTYQAFARRAPAFARGTMRDLANASGAAARRLMTAYYLITGNCYRPAVASGRISIDSWCPALRERYHVEACNGMNYLRAGEETTDPCLGRLLKELGEESYRQADQLMALLERAL
;
A
#
# COMPACT_ATOMS: atom_id res chain seq x y z
N MET A 1 -15.93 -22.01 9.54
CA MET A 1 -15.05 -20.94 10.04
C MET A 1 -15.94 -19.81 10.54
N GLY A 2 -15.65 -19.23 11.70
CA GLY A 2 -16.51 -18.19 12.30
C GLY A 2 -16.49 -16.88 11.52
N THR A 3 -17.49 -16.03 11.72
CA THR A 3 -17.67 -14.74 11.02
C THR A 3 -16.49 -13.79 11.17
N MET A 4 -15.84 -13.74 12.34
CA MET A 4 -14.64 -12.90 12.57
C MET A 4 -13.46 -13.27 11.66
N ALA A 5 -13.22 -14.56 11.41
CA ALA A 5 -12.13 -15.00 10.54
C ALA A 5 -12.39 -14.65 9.06
N GLN A 6 -13.66 -14.55 8.66
CA GLN A 6 -14.03 -14.11 7.31
C GLN A 6 -13.89 -12.59 7.14
N GLU A 7 -14.22 -11.82 8.18
CA GLU A 7 -14.03 -10.36 8.19
C GLU A 7 -12.54 -10.00 8.14
N GLU A 8 -11.70 -10.65 8.96
CA GLU A 8 -10.24 -10.47 8.94
C GLU A 8 -9.63 -10.81 7.57
N LEU A 9 -10.14 -11.86 6.91
CA LEU A 9 -9.70 -12.22 5.56
C LEU A 9 -10.07 -11.16 4.53
N GLY A 10 -11.31 -10.67 4.54
CA GLY A 10 -11.74 -9.59 3.63
C GLY A 10 -10.89 -8.32 3.77
N VAL A 11 -10.47 -8.00 4.99
CA VAL A 11 -9.55 -6.88 5.26
C VAL A 11 -8.17 -7.12 4.63
N ILE A 12 -7.58 -8.30 4.81
CA ILE A 12 -6.28 -8.64 4.22
C ILE A 12 -6.35 -8.61 2.69
N GLU A 13 -7.39 -9.21 2.11
CA GLU A 13 -7.60 -9.20 0.65
C GLU A 13 -7.69 -7.76 0.12
N GLY A 14 -8.44 -6.89 0.79
CA GLY A 14 -8.52 -5.47 0.47
C GLY A 14 -7.15 -4.79 0.48
N PHE A 15 -6.35 -5.02 1.52
CA PHE A 15 -4.99 -4.46 1.59
C PHE A 15 -4.08 -5.00 0.49
N ILE A 16 -4.16 -6.29 0.14
CA ILE A 16 -3.36 -6.85 -0.97
C ILE A 16 -3.67 -6.11 -2.27
N GLU A 17 -4.95 -5.90 -2.58
CA GLU A 17 -5.37 -5.22 -3.80
C GLU A 17 -4.91 -3.75 -3.83
N VAL A 18 -5.02 -3.05 -2.69
CA VAL A 18 -4.51 -1.67 -2.55
C VAL A 18 -3.00 -1.62 -2.84
N GLU A 19 -2.20 -2.46 -2.19
CA GLU A 19 -0.75 -2.44 -2.34
C GLU A 19 -0.29 -2.83 -3.76
N LEU A 20 -1.02 -3.74 -4.42
CA LEU A 20 -0.75 -4.09 -5.81
C LEU A 20 -1.11 -2.95 -6.78
N ALA A 21 -2.20 -2.24 -6.53
CA ALA A 21 -2.59 -1.05 -7.29
C ALA A 21 -1.59 0.09 -7.08
N ASP A 22 -1.16 0.31 -5.85
CA ASP A 22 -0.22 1.35 -5.46
C ASP A 22 1.16 1.11 -6.06
N ARG A 23 1.67 -0.13 -5.99
CA ARG A 23 2.89 -0.52 -6.70
C ARG A 23 2.85 -0.13 -8.17
N ARG A 24 1.75 -0.43 -8.87
CA ARG A 24 1.61 -0.12 -10.30
C ARG A 24 1.54 1.38 -10.55
N THR A 25 0.84 2.09 -9.68
CA THR A 25 0.74 3.55 -9.73
C THR A 25 2.12 4.17 -9.56
N TYR A 26 2.87 3.80 -8.53
CA TYR A 26 4.23 4.29 -8.32
C TYR A 26 5.21 3.92 -9.44
N GLN A 27 5.07 2.74 -10.05
CA GLN A 27 5.83 2.39 -11.26
C GLN A 27 5.50 3.32 -12.44
N ALA A 28 4.24 3.69 -12.63
CA ALA A 28 3.84 4.65 -13.65
C ALA A 28 4.39 6.06 -13.33
N PHE A 29 4.35 6.48 -12.07
CA PHE A 29 4.96 7.74 -11.62
C PHE A 29 6.47 7.75 -11.89
N ALA A 30 7.19 6.69 -11.53
CA ALA A 30 8.64 6.59 -11.73
C ALA A 30 9.06 6.76 -13.21
N ARG A 31 8.20 6.39 -14.17
CA ARG A 31 8.45 6.58 -15.60
C ARG A 31 8.25 8.02 -16.07
N ARG A 32 7.38 8.78 -15.41
CA ARG A 32 7.00 10.16 -15.79
C ARG A 32 7.56 11.23 -14.87
N ALA A 33 8.11 10.85 -13.72
CA ALA A 33 8.59 11.75 -12.70
C ALA A 33 9.81 12.57 -13.18
N PRO A 34 9.97 13.81 -12.69
CA PRO A 34 11.21 14.56 -12.79
C PRO A 34 12.39 13.76 -12.21
N ALA A 35 13.61 14.00 -12.71
CA ALA A 35 14.78 13.22 -12.34
C ALA A 35 14.99 13.13 -10.82
N PHE A 36 14.74 14.21 -10.08
CA PHE A 36 14.91 14.28 -8.62
C PHE A 36 13.94 13.38 -7.83
N ALA A 37 12.80 12.99 -8.41
CA ALA A 37 11.75 12.22 -7.76
C ALA A 37 11.70 10.74 -8.21
N ARG A 38 12.41 10.38 -9.30
CA ARG A 38 12.37 9.02 -9.87
C ARG A 38 12.85 7.95 -8.89
N GLY A 39 13.86 8.25 -8.07
CA GLY A 39 14.37 7.32 -7.05
C GLY A 39 13.29 6.99 -6.04
N THR A 40 12.79 8.01 -5.34
CA THR A 40 11.71 7.88 -4.36
C THR A 40 10.48 7.16 -4.92
N MET A 41 10.04 7.47 -6.15
CA MET A 41 8.91 6.76 -6.76
C MET A 41 9.16 5.26 -6.99
N ARG A 42 10.40 4.85 -7.27
CA ARG A 42 10.74 3.41 -7.35
C ARG A 42 10.78 2.77 -5.97
N ASP A 43 11.26 3.48 -4.97
CA ASP A 43 11.32 2.99 -3.60
C ASP A 43 9.91 2.78 -3.04
N LEU A 44 9.00 3.73 -3.27
CA LEU A 44 7.56 3.59 -2.97
C LEU A 44 6.96 2.36 -3.67
N ALA A 45 7.21 2.19 -4.98
CA ALA A 45 6.73 1.02 -5.71
C ALA A 45 7.26 -0.31 -5.15
N ASN A 46 8.53 -0.33 -4.73
CA ASN A 46 9.15 -1.51 -4.14
C ASN A 46 8.57 -1.82 -2.75
N ALA A 47 8.32 -0.78 -1.96
CA ALA A 47 7.71 -0.89 -0.65
C ALA A 47 6.28 -1.43 -0.74
N SER A 48 5.42 -0.88 -1.61
CA SER A 48 4.07 -1.43 -1.83
C SER A 48 4.12 -2.88 -2.33
N GLY A 49 5.07 -3.19 -3.23
CA GLY A 49 5.28 -4.57 -3.67
C GLY A 49 5.73 -5.52 -2.56
N ALA A 50 6.50 -5.04 -1.58
CA ALA A 50 6.91 -5.81 -0.42
C ALA A 50 5.74 -6.00 0.56
N ALA A 51 4.95 -4.95 0.82
CA ALA A 51 3.74 -5.00 1.62
C ALA A 51 2.75 -6.03 1.07
N ALA A 52 2.43 -5.96 -0.23
CA ALA A 52 1.58 -6.93 -0.92
C ALA A 52 2.07 -8.38 -0.73
N ARG A 53 3.38 -8.63 -0.86
CA ARG A 53 3.95 -9.97 -0.63
C ARG A 53 3.77 -10.44 0.80
N ARG A 54 4.02 -9.57 1.79
CA ARG A 54 3.85 -9.91 3.21
C ARG A 54 2.40 -10.22 3.55
N LEU A 55 1.45 -9.45 3.01
CA LEU A 55 0.02 -9.69 3.17
C LEU A 55 -0.44 -10.98 2.47
N MET A 56 0.04 -11.25 1.25
CA MET A 56 -0.23 -12.53 0.56
C MET A 56 0.33 -13.73 1.34
N THR A 57 1.47 -13.58 2.01
CA THR A 57 2.00 -14.60 2.92
C THR A 57 1.08 -14.80 4.12
N ALA A 58 0.61 -13.73 4.75
CA ALA A 58 -0.36 -13.83 5.85
C ALA A 58 -1.65 -14.52 5.39
N TYR A 59 -2.20 -14.13 4.24
CA TYR A 59 -3.35 -14.78 3.61
C TYR A 59 -3.12 -16.29 3.40
N TYR A 60 -1.95 -16.68 2.88
CA TYR A 60 -1.61 -18.09 2.68
C TYR A 60 -1.55 -18.85 4.00
N LEU A 61 -0.95 -18.26 5.04
CA LEU A 61 -0.85 -18.89 6.36
C LEU A 61 -2.23 -19.13 7.00
N ILE A 62 -3.20 -18.24 6.74
CA ILE A 62 -4.56 -18.35 7.27
C ILE A 62 -5.40 -19.35 6.45
N THR A 63 -5.29 -19.30 5.12
CA THR A 63 -6.21 -20.01 4.22
C THR A 63 -5.66 -21.28 3.59
N GLY A 64 -4.34 -21.47 3.60
CA GLY A 64 -3.64 -22.52 2.85
C GLY A 64 -3.61 -22.31 1.33
N ASN A 65 -4.10 -21.18 0.82
CA ASN A 65 -4.23 -20.91 -0.61
C ASN A 65 -3.40 -19.72 -1.05
N CYS A 66 -2.85 -19.78 -2.28
CA CYS A 66 -2.22 -18.62 -2.89
C CYS A 66 -3.28 -17.60 -3.31
N TYR A 67 -3.11 -16.34 -2.90
CA TYR A 67 -3.99 -15.27 -3.33
C TYR A 67 -3.91 -15.05 -4.85
N ARG A 68 -5.05 -14.77 -5.49
CA ARG A 68 -5.14 -14.48 -6.92
C ARG A 68 -5.56 -13.02 -7.09
N PRO A 69 -4.65 -12.13 -7.50
CA PRO A 69 -4.96 -10.72 -7.65
C PRO A 69 -6.10 -10.44 -8.63
N ALA A 70 -7.00 -9.55 -8.24
CA ALA A 70 -8.08 -9.03 -9.08
C ALA A 70 -7.72 -7.68 -9.74
N VAL A 71 -6.62 -7.04 -9.34
CA VAL A 71 -6.21 -5.71 -9.81
C VAL A 71 -6.19 -5.61 -11.34
N ALA A 72 -6.96 -4.66 -11.90
CA ALA A 72 -7.21 -4.58 -13.34
C ALA A 72 -5.99 -4.07 -14.14
N SER A 73 -5.57 -4.76 -15.20
CA SER A 73 -4.37 -4.49 -16.02
C SER A 73 -4.38 -3.21 -16.89
N GLY A 74 -5.21 -2.22 -16.56
CA GLY A 74 -5.36 -0.97 -17.32
C GLY A 74 -4.14 -0.04 -17.31
N ARG A 75 -4.11 0.89 -18.28
CA ARG A 75 -3.13 1.98 -18.34
C ARG A 75 -3.42 3.01 -17.26
N ILE A 76 -2.39 3.42 -16.53
CA ILE A 76 -2.48 4.48 -15.53
C ILE A 76 -2.10 5.80 -16.18
N SER A 77 -3.03 6.75 -16.22
CA SER A 77 -2.80 8.14 -16.62
C SER A 77 -2.36 8.96 -15.41
N ILE A 78 -1.35 9.80 -15.60
CA ILE A 78 -0.89 10.77 -14.60
C ILE A 78 -0.90 12.12 -15.31
N ASP A 79 -1.80 13.00 -14.91
CA ASP A 79 -2.03 14.23 -15.65
C ASP A 79 -1.04 15.31 -15.20
N SER A 80 -1.14 15.72 -13.95
CA SER A 80 -0.33 16.79 -13.36
C SER A 80 0.42 16.29 -12.12
N TRP A 81 1.70 16.68 -12.00
CA TRP A 81 2.60 16.15 -10.97
C TRP A 81 2.14 16.48 -9.54
N CYS A 82 1.93 17.75 -9.22
CA CYS A 82 1.59 18.17 -7.85
C CYS A 82 0.21 17.65 -7.38
N PRO A 83 -0.88 17.72 -8.17
CA PRO A 83 -2.16 17.11 -7.78
C PRO A 83 -2.07 15.60 -7.61
N ALA A 84 -1.29 14.92 -8.46
CA ALA A 84 -1.10 13.48 -8.35
C ALA A 84 -0.29 13.10 -7.10
N LEU A 85 0.73 13.89 -6.70
CA LEU A 85 1.42 13.72 -5.42
C LEU A 85 0.50 13.95 -4.23
N ARG A 86 -0.36 14.97 -4.28
CA ARG A 86 -1.35 15.24 -3.23
C ARG A 86 -2.30 14.06 -3.04
N GLU A 87 -2.80 13.50 -4.14
CA GLU A 87 -3.65 12.30 -4.09
C GLU A 87 -2.91 11.14 -3.44
N ARG A 88 -1.67 10.87 -3.87
CA ARG A 88 -0.85 9.79 -3.29
C ARG A 88 -0.57 9.99 -1.80
N TYR A 89 -0.32 11.22 -1.36
CA TYR A 89 -0.14 11.53 0.07
C TYR A 89 -1.36 11.10 0.89
N HIS A 90 -2.56 11.45 0.42
CA HIS A 90 -3.80 11.08 1.12
C HIS A 90 -4.03 9.57 1.12
N VAL A 91 -3.69 8.88 0.03
CA VAL A 91 -3.76 7.41 -0.02
C VAL A 91 -2.85 6.81 1.05
N GLU A 92 -1.59 7.20 1.14
CA GLU A 92 -0.68 6.62 2.13
C GLU A 92 -1.04 6.98 3.57
N ALA A 93 -1.52 8.20 3.82
CA ALA A 93 -2.00 8.59 5.14
C ALA A 93 -3.23 7.76 5.56
N CYS A 94 -4.16 7.52 4.63
CA CYS A 94 -5.31 6.64 4.89
C CYS A 94 -4.90 5.18 5.06
N ASN A 95 -3.96 4.68 4.25
CA ASN A 95 -3.39 3.32 4.41
C ASN A 95 -2.79 3.16 5.80
N GLY A 96 -1.98 4.12 6.25
CA GLY A 96 -1.38 4.13 7.59
C GLY A 96 -2.41 3.97 8.70
N MET A 97 -3.47 4.79 8.66
CA MET A 97 -4.56 4.72 9.62
C MET A 97 -5.31 3.38 9.56
N ASN A 98 -5.62 2.90 8.36
CA ASN A 98 -6.39 1.67 8.18
C ASN A 98 -5.61 0.43 8.66
N TYR A 99 -4.31 0.37 8.38
CA TYR A 99 -3.44 -0.70 8.86
C TYR A 99 -3.36 -0.74 10.39
N LEU A 100 -3.14 0.41 11.02
CA LEU A 100 -3.06 0.48 12.48
C LEU A 100 -4.37 0.04 13.12
N ARG A 101 -5.50 0.54 12.61
CA ARG A 101 -6.82 0.15 13.10
C ARG A 101 -7.06 -1.36 12.95
N ALA A 102 -6.77 -1.92 11.78
CA ALA A 102 -6.91 -3.37 11.56
C ALA A 102 -5.97 -4.18 12.46
N GLY A 103 -4.77 -3.67 12.73
CA GLY A 103 -3.81 -4.28 13.65
C GLY A 103 -4.26 -4.27 15.11
N GLU A 104 -5.06 -3.30 15.53
CA GLU A 104 -5.67 -3.23 16.86
C GLU A 104 -6.93 -4.11 16.99
N GLU A 105 -7.69 -4.26 15.90
CA GLU A 105 -8.94 -5.04 15.88
C GLU A 105 -8.71 -6.56 15.75
N THR A 106 -7.57 -6.99 15.20
CA THR A 106 -7.27 -8.43 15.03
C THR A 106 -6.92 -9.12 16.34
N THR A 107 -7.33 -10.39 16.46
CA THR A 107 -6.98 -11.26 17.59
C THR A 107 -5.68 -12.05 17.36
N ASP A 108 -5.14 -12.06 16.13
CA ASP A 108 -3.87 -12.71 15.80
C ASP A 108 -2.70 -11.75 16.12
N PRO A 109 -1.85 -12.06 17.13
CA PRO A 109 -0.76 -11.17 17.52
C PRO A 109 0.35 -11.07 16.46
N CYS A 110 0.53 -12.06 15.60
CA CYS A 110 1.47 -12.01 14.49
C CYS A 110 0.96 -11.09 13.37
N LEU A 111 -0.33 -11.20 13.04
CA LEU A 111 -0.98 -10.31 12.07
C LEU A 111 -1.02 -8.87 12.58
N GLY A 112 -1.36 -8.64 13.85
CA GLY A 112 -1.40 -7.31 14.45
C GLY A 112 -0.05 -6.60 14.37
N ARG A 113 1.06 -7.30 14.65
CA ARG A 113 2.43 -6.74 14.47
C ARG A 113 2.73 -6.42 13.01
N LEU A 114 2.40 -7.32 12.09
CA LEU A 114 2.58 -7.09 10.65
C LEU A 114 1.85 -5.82 10.21
N LEU A 115 0.56 -5.69 10.54
CA LEU A 115 -0.25 -4.55 10.13
C LEU A 115 0.26 -3.25 10.77
N LYS A 116 0.70 -3.28 12.03
CA LYS A 116 1.33 -2.12 12.66
C LYS A 116 2.57 -1.64 11.90
N GLU A 117 3.47 -2.55 11.56
CA GLU A 117 4.68 -2.21 10.80
C GLU A 117 4.37 -1.64 9.42
N LEU A 118 3.35 -2.18 8.73
CA LEU A 118 2.88 -1.65 7.45
C LEU A 118 2.27 -0.25 7.61
N GLY A 119 1.48 -0.01 8.66
CA GLY A 119 0.90 1.30 8.93
C GLY A 119 1.96 2.38 9.20
N GLU A 120 2.98 2.07 10.00
CA GLU A 120 4.11 2.96 10.25
C GLU A 120 4.95 3.21 8.98
N GLU A 121 5.08 2.22 8.10
CA GLU A 121 5.71 2.39 6.79
C GLU A 121 4.89 3.33 5.89
N SER A 122 3.57 3.16 5.79
CA SER A 122 2.71 4.04 4.98
C SER A 122 2.79 5.51 5.43
N TYR A 123 2.89 5.79 6.73
CA TYR A 123 3.12 7.17 7.18
C TYR A 123 4.48 7.73 6.75
N ARG A 124 5.55 6.94 6.81
CA ARG A 124 6.86 7.35 6.28
C ARG A 124 6.82 7.60 4.77
N GLN A 125 6.02 6.85 4.03
CA GLN A 125 5.79 7.06 2.60
C GLN A 125 5.01 8.36 2.34
N ALA A 126 4.01 8.67 3.18
CA ALA A 126 3.30 9.95 3.13
C ALA A 126 4.28 11.12 3.35
N ASP A 127 5.18 11.03 4.33
CA ASP A 127 6.22 12.06 4.57
C ASP A 127 7.14 12.24 3.36
N GLN A 128 7.53 11.15 2.69
CA GLN A 128 8.33 11.21 1.46
C GLN A 128 7.58 11.93 0.33
N LEU A 129 6.27 11.68 0.18
CA LEU A 129 5.43 12.34 -0.82
C LEU A 129 5.27 13.83 -0.53
N MET A 130 5.11 14.20 0.75
CA MET A 130 5.08 15.59 1.19
C MET A 130 6.40 16.30 0.85
N ALA A 131 7.55 15.70 1.16
CA ALA A 131 8.86 16.26 0.81
C ALA A 131 9.07 16.41 -0.71
N LEU A 132 8.52 15.51 -1.53
CA LEU A 132 8.55 15.66 -2.98
C LEU A 132 7.67 16.80 -3.47
N LEU A 133 6.53 17.02 -2.83
CA LEU A 133 5.62 18.12 -3.15
C LEU A 133 6.25 19.46 -2.79
N GLU A 134 6.89 19.59 -1.62
CA GLU A 134 7.63 20.78 -1.20
C GLU A 134 8.71 21.18 -2.20
N ARG A 135 9.37 20.20 -2.82
CA ARG A 135 10.41 20.43 -3.85
C ARG A 135 9.86 20.75 -5.24
N ALA A 136 8.57 20.52 -5.46
CA ALA A 136 7.91 20.70 -6.75
C ALA A 136 7.07 21.99 -6.84
N LEU A 137 6.80 22.63 -5.70
CA LEU A 137 6.21 23.97 -5.58
C LEU A 137 7.27 25.06 -5.79
#